data_AF-A0AA42ZUZ0-F1
#
_entry.id   AF-A0AA42ZUZ0-F1
#
_cell.length_a   1.000
_cell.length_b   1.000
_cell.length_c   1.000
_cell.angle_alpha   90.00
_cell.angle_beta   90.00
_cell.angle_gamma   90.00
#
_symmetry.space_group_name_H-M   'P 1'
#
loop_
_entity.id
_entity.type
_entity.pdbx_description
1 polymer ?
#
loop_
_entity_poly.entity_id
_entity_poly.type
_entity_poly.pdbx_seq_one_letter_code
_entity_poly.pdbx_strand_id
1 'polypeptide(L)'
;MSRLATFILVASFLLAFSDTLEAQGPPPSQGPVSFNFDGGFLLQSNADLDEGDGGFSVNRWFLGLGVTYAWDRRNSIGLSVGGGSASYDFDDTPAFGPDGPWEKIEDSRISVVGRIGFGETGQLFIIPSFRYNGEDDAKTSDGRTWGILAAAFWRINPDLNLGPGIGVFSRLEDGTRVFPILAIDWNITEKWNLGTGRGLAASQGPGLTLSYKFNNRWSMGLAGRYERIEFRLNEEGATPGGVGEDRSFPLVLTANWQPNPIVGLNLFAGIELGGKLKLKNEFDELLAESDYDPAAIFGGTFELRF
;
A
#
# COMPACT_ATOMS: atom_id res chain seq x y z
N MET A 1 -42.92 19.07 25.77
CA MET A 1 -42.31 19.47 24.47
C MET A 1 -40.86 19.01 24.52
N SER A 2 -40.30 18.15 23.67
CA SER A 2 -40.79 17.32 22.58
C SER A 2 -39.63 16.38 22.18
N ARG A 3 -39.91 15.06 22.16
CA ARG A 3 -39.53 14.06 21.12
C ARG A 3 -38.03 13.73 20.92
N LEU A 4 -37.64 12.46 21.16
CA LEU A 4 -37.32 11.41 20.15
C LEU A 4 -36.02 11.71 19.37
N ALA A 5 -35.10 10.82 19.02
CA ALA A 5 -35.15 9.40 18.65
C ALA A 5 -33.68 8.93 18.44
N THR A 6 -33.32 7.75 18.92
CA THR A 6 -32.97 6.57 18.09
C THR A 6 -31.49 6.43 17.70
N PHE A 7 -30.89 5.39 18.27
CA PHE A 7 -29.68 4.70 17.82
C PHE A 7 -29.70 4.45 16.31
N ILE A 8 -28.64 4.83 15.60
CA ILE A 8 -28.32 4.27 14.28
C ILE A 8 -26.88 3.78 14.28
N LEU A 9 -26.79 2.49 13.94
CA LEU A 9 -25.63 1.64 13.85
C LEU A 9 -25.24 1.54 12.36
N VAL A 10 -23.98 1.80 12.07
CA VAL A 10 -23.22 1.47 10.85
C VAL A 10 -21.86 1.08 11.47
N ALA A 11 -21.13 -0.02 11.22
CA ALA A 11 -20.69 -0.80 10.05
C ALA A 11 -19.40 -0.26 9.38
N SER A 12 -18.28 -0.66 9.98
CA SER A 12 -16.91 -0.39 9.59
C SER A 12 -16.41 -1.31 8.47
N PHE A 13 -15.75 -0.75 7.46
CA PHE A 13 -15.15 -1.51 6.35
C PHE A 13 -13.62 -1.55 6.48
N LEU A 14 -13.13 -2.59 7.13
CA LEU A 14 -11.88 -3.24 6.74
C LEU A 14 -12.26 -4.35 5.76
N LEU A 15 -11.52 -4.50 4.66
CA LEU A 15 -11.69 -5.64 3.76
C LEU A 15 -11.27 -6.91 4.52
N ALA A 16 -12.25 -7.52 5.16
CA ALA A 16 -12.30 -8.91 5.59
C ALA A 16 -13.56 -9.49 4.93
N PHE A 17 -13.38 -10.47 4.05
CA PHE A 17 -14.44 -11.30 3.52
C PHE A 17 -14.90 -12.21 4.64
N SER A 18 -15.87 -11.75 5.41
CA SER A 18 -16.62 -12.54 6.39
C SER A 18 -18.11 -12.26 6.30
N ASP A 19 -18.68 -12.30 5.10
CA ASP A 19 -20.13 -12.34 4.95
C ASP A 19 -20.61 -13.79 5.09
N THR A 20 -20.81 -14.23 6.33
CA THR A 20 -21.82 -15.26 6.58
C THR A 20 -23.15 -14.69 6.10
N LEU A 21 -23.68 -15.28 5.03
CA LEU A 21 -24.98 -15.00 4.44
C LEU A 21 -26.09 -15.02 5.51
N GLU A 22 -26.54 -13.85 5.95
CA GLU A 22 -27.96 -13.62 6.18
C GLU A 22 -28.40 -12.32 5.49
N ALA A 23 -29.54 -12.42 4.82
CA ALA A 23 -30.14 -11.38 4.03
C ALA A 23 -30.52 -10.17 4.88
N GLN A 24 -29.66 -9.16 4.93
CA GLN A 24 -30.07 -7.78 5.22
C GLN A 24 -29.38 -6.82 4.28
N GLY A 25 -30.16 -5.88 3.72
CA GLY A 25 -29.79 -4.73 2.88
C GLY A 25 -28.44 -4.08 3.26
N PRO A 26 -27.77 -3.35 2.35
CA PRO A 26 -26.74 -2.42 2.82
C PRO A 26 -27.41 -1.49 3.86
N PRO A 27 -26.71 -1.08 4.93
CA PRO A 27 -27.29 -0.21 5.93
C PRO A 27 -27.89 1.04 5.26
N PRO A 28 -29.11 1.49 5.62
CA PRO A 28 -29.90 2.43 4.80
C PRO A 28 -29.41 3.89 4.77
N SER A 29 -28.15 4.20 5.07
CA SER A 29 -27.77 5.59 5.39
C SER A 29 -26.50 6.15 4.74
N GLN A 30 -25.87 5.46 3.79
CA GLN A 30 -24.86 6.07 2.91
C GLN A 30 -25.39 5.96 1.49
N GLY A 31 -25.45 7.09 0.78
CA GLY A 31 -25.86 7.11 -0.62
C GLY A 31 -24.94 6.24 -1.49
N PRO A 32 -25.21 6.12 -2.79
CA PRO A 32 -24.34 5.36 -3.69
C PRO A 32 -22.92 5.95 -3.79
N VAL A 33 -22.67 7.14 -3.24
CA VAL A 33 -21.37 7.81 -3.22
C VAL A 33 -20.77 7.73 -1.82
N SER A 34 -19.50 7.35 -1.74
CA SER A 34 -18.68 7.43 -0.53
C SER A 34 -17.35 8.10 -0.82
N PHE A 35 -16.84 8.88 0.12
CA PHE A 35 -15.54 9.52 0.06
C PHE A 35 -14.57 8.84 1.03
N ASN A 36 -13.29 8.88 0.68
CA ASN A 36 -12.20 8.40 1.50
C ASN A 36 -11.13 9.47 1.63
N PHE A 37 -10.61 9.67 2.83
CA PHE A 37 -9.38 10.40 3.08
C PHE A 37 -8.48 9.54 3.95
N ASP A 38 -7.28 9.26 3.48
CA ASP A 38 -6.33 8.41 4.17
C ASP A 38 -4.94 9.05 4.19
N GLY A 39 -4.12 8.56 5.10
CA GLY A 39 -2.76 9.03 5.19
C GLY A 39 -1.97 8.24 6.20
N GLY A 40 -0.67 8.49 6.24
CA GLY A 40 0.20 7.85 7.20
C GLY A 40 1.63 8.33 7.14
N PHE A 41 2.40 7.84 8.09
CA PHE A 41 3.83 8.05 8.17
C PHE A 41 4.53 6.73 8.55
N LEU A 42 5.78 6.60 8.15
CA LEU A 42 6.67 5.49 8.48
C LEU A 42 8.05 6.06 8.78
N LEU A 43 8.66 5.54 9.82
CA LEU A 43 10.02 5.84 10.24
C LEU A 43 10.79 4.53 10.22
N GLN A 44 11.90 4.50 9.50
CA GLN A 44 12.87 3.42 9.47
C GLN A 44 14.09 3.84 10.27
N SER A 45 14.56 2.99 11.17
CA SER A 45 15.83 3.21 11.87
C SER A 45 17.01 3.21 10.90
N ASN A 46 18.19 3.58 11.40
CA ASN A 46 19.42 3.35 10.65
C ASN A 46 19.53 1.88 10.25
N ALA A 47 19.97 1.66 9.01
CA ALA A 47 20.29 0.38 8.43
C ALA A 47 21.72 0.47 7.88
N ASP A 48 22.59 -0.40 8.36
CA ASP A 48 23.99 -0.41 7.95
C ASP A 48 24.09 -1.05 6.56
N LEU A 49 24.96 -0.51 5.70
CA LEU A 49 25.19 -0.99 4.35
C LEU A 49 26.34 -2.00 4.35
N ASP A 50 26.19 -3.12 3.63
CA ASP A 50 27.23 -4.15 3.54
C ASP A 50 28.54 -3.62 2.93
N GLU A 51 28.46 -2.59 2.09
CA GLU A 51 29.59 -1.98 1.37
C GLU A 51 30.18 -0.77 2.13
N GLY A 52 30.57 -0.97 3.39
CA GLY A 52 31.28 0.03 4.19
C GLY A 52 30.89 0.03 5.66
N ASP A 53 31.28 1.09 6.37
CA ASP A 53 30.84 1.34 7.75
C ASP A 53 29.64 2.31 7.80
N GLY A 54 29.07 2.64 6.64
CA GLY A 54 27.97 3.58 6.47
C GLY A 54 26.59 2.98 6.63
N GLY A 55 25.59 3.86 6.64
CA GLY A 55 24.21 3.44 6.74
C GLY A 55 23.25 4.50 6.23
N PHE A 56 21.96 4.19 6.34
CA PHE A 56 20.92 5.15 6.03
C PHE A 56 19.66 4.96 6.88
N SER A 57 18.88 6.02 7.02
CA SER A 57 17.54 5.98 7.60
C SER A 57 16.52 6.57 6.63
N VAL A 58 15.24 6.24 6.83
CA VAL A 58 14.17 6.69 5.93
C VAL A 58 12.95 7.15 6.69
N ASN A 59 12.45 8.34 6.34
CA ASN A 59 11.19 8.87 6.82
C ASN A 59 10.22 9.03 5.66
N ARG A 60 9.03 8.44 5.75
CA ARG A 60 8.02 8.46 4.70
C ARG A 60 6.71 9.03 5.21
N TRP A 61 6.00 9.79 4.38
CA TRP A 61 4.62 10.18 4.63
C TRP A 61 3.79 10.10 3.34
N PHE A 62 2.49 9.92 3.48
CA PHE A 62 1.55 9.85 2.36
C PHE A 62 0.19 10.40 2.75
N LEU A 63 -0.51 10.99 1.77
CA LEU A 63 -1.92 11.39 1.85
C LEU A 63 -2.68 10.95 0.60
N GLY A 64 -3.90 10.47 0.80
CA GLY A 64 -4.78 9.94 -0.24
C GLY A 64 -6.20 10.47 -0.13
N LEU A 65 -6.82 10.75 -1.26
CA LEU A 65 -8.22 11.08 -1.41
C LEU A 65 -8.89 10.11 -2.37
N GLY A 66 -10.14 9.74 -2.10
CA GLY A 66 -10.90 8.83 -2.92
C GLY A 66 -12.38 9.18 -2.97
N VAL A 67 -13.00 8.89 -4.10
CA VAL A 67 -14.45 8.89 -4.27
C VAL A 67 -14.85 7.57 -4.91
N THR A 68 -15.89 6.93 -4.39
CA THR A 68 -16.44 5.68 -4.92
C THR A 68 -17.92 5.84 -5.16
N TYR A 69 -18.36 5.40 -6.34
CA TYR A 69 -19.77 5.21 -6.68
C TYR A 69 -20.08 3.71 -6.71
N ALA A 70 -21.02 3.27 -5.86
CA ALA A 70 -21.52 1.90 -5.79
C ALA A 70 -22.93 1.84 -6.37
N TRP A 71 -23.11 1.09 -7.48
CA TRP A 71 -24.43 0.79 -8.03
C TRP A 71 -25.19 -0.18 -7.12
N ASP A 72 -24.45 -1.14 -6.56
CA ASP A 72 -24.94 -2.13 -5.62
C ASP A 72 -23.78 -2.65 -4.76
N ARG A 73 -24.01 -3.69 -3.96
CA ARG A 73 -22.98 -4.23 -3.07
C ARG A 73 -21.83 -4.95 -3.75
N ARG A 74 -21.99 -5.36 -5.01
CA ARG A 74 -21.04 -6.14 -5.80
C ARG A 74 -20.39 -5.31 -6.90
N ASN A 75 -21.00 -4.18 -7.29
CA ASN A 75 -20.57 -3.34 -8.40
C ASN A 75 -20.27 -1.91 -7.94
N SER A 76 -19.01 -1.48 -8.07
CA SER A 76 -18.59 -0.12 -7.77
C SER A 76 -17.43 0.34 -8.65
N ILE A 77 -17.34 1.65 -8.87
CA ILE A 77 -16.18 2.30 -9.47
C ILE A 77 -15.71 3.42 -8.54
N GLY A 78 -14.40 3.53 -8.34
CA GLY A 78 -13.82 4.62 -7.59
C GLY A 78 -12.68 5.29 -8.34
N LEU A 79 -12.44 6.55 -8.00
CA LEU A 79 -11.26 7.31 -8.35
C LEU A 79 -10.50 7.62 -7.07
N SER A 80 -9.19 7.42 -7.09
CA SER A 80 -8.30 7.78 -5.99
C SER A 80 -7.11 8.55 -6.51
N VAL A 81 -6.73 9.59 -5.78
CA VAL A 81 -5.50 10.36 -5.97
C VAL A 81 -4.74 10.37 -4.66
N GLY A 82 -3.42 10.39 -4.72
CA GLY A 82 -2.61 10.54 -3.53
C GLY A 82 -1.18 10.92 -3.87
N GLY A 83 -0.44 11.30 -2.85
CA GLY A 83 0.97 11.65 -2.97
C GLY A 83 1.64 11.71 -1.61
N GLY A 84 2.95 11.67 -1.64
CA GLY A 84 3.78 11.51 -0.47
C GLY A 84 5.23 11.82 -0.76
N SER A 85 6.07 11.59 0.24
CA SER A 85 7.51 11.70 0.08
C SER A 85 8.24 10.73 1.00
N ALA A 86 9.42 10.29 0.55
CA ALA A 86 10.40 9.54 1.31
C ALA A 86 11.70 10.33 1.37
N SER A 87 12.14 10.72 2.56
CA SER A 87 13.43 11.35 2.80
C SER A 87 14.42 10.30 3.28
N TYR A 88 15.52 10.14 2.55
CA TYR A 88 16.65 9.31 2.90
C TYR A 88 17.72 10.19 3.55
N ASP A 89 18.34 9.68 4.60
CA ASP A 89 19.46 10.32 5.29
C ASP A 89 20.60 9.30 5.30
N PHE A 90 21.65 9.57 4.53
CA PHE A 90 22.81 8.70 4.34
C PHE A 90 24.00 9.20 5.17
N ASP A 91 24.72 8.27 5.78
CA ASP A 91 25.94 8.56 6.53
C ASP A 91 27.07 7.64 6.05
N ASP A 92 28.23 8.24 5.74
CA ASP A 92 29.47 7.56 5.35
C ASP A 92 29.28 6.41 4.33
N THR A 93 28.79 6.71 3.13
CA THR A 93 28.48 5.68 2.11
C THR A 93 29.48 5.59 0.95
N PRO A 94 30.67 4.95 1.09
CA PRO A 94 31.69 4.87 0.04
C PRO A 94 31.21 4.39 -1.33
N ALA A 95 30.28 3.43 -1.36
CA ALA A 95 29.71 2.88 -2.60
C ALA A 95 28.86 3.90 -3.39
N PHE A 96 28.29 4.89 -2.70
CA PHE A 96 27.35 5.84 -3.28
C PHE A 96 27.83 7.30 -3.26
N GLY A 97 28.93 7.59 -2.55
CA GLY A 97 29.46 8.94 -2.33
C GLY A 97 29.21 9.43 -0.90
N PRO A 98 29.93 10.47 -0.45
CA PRO A 98 29.88 10.95 0.94
C PRO A 98 28.51 11.52 1.33
N ASP A 99 27.76 12.07 0.39
CA ASP A 99 26.43 12.67 0.61
C ASP A 99 25.28 11.72 0.26
N GLY A 100 25.59 10.46 -0.07
CA GLY A 100 24.64 9.49 -0.58
C GLY A 100 24.24 9.69 -2.06
N PRO A 101 23.47 8.74 -2.62
CA PRO A 101 23.12 8.73 -4.04
C PRO A 101 21.86 9.54 -4.39
N TRP A 102 21.02 9.86 -3.41
CA TRP A 102 19.79 10.64 -3.51
C TRP A 102 19.35 11.13 -2.13
N GLU A 103 18.41 12.06 -2.06
CA GLU A 103 17.89 12.58 -0.79
C GLU A 103 16.39 12.36 -0.63
N LYS A 104 15.58 13.21 -1.26
CA LYS A 104 14.13 13.27 -1.07
C LYS A 104 13.41 12.81 -2.32
N ILE A 105 12.63 11.75 -2.19
CA ILE A 105 11.81 11.18 -3.27
C ILE A 105 10.38 11.63 -3.08
N GLU A 106 9.77 12.18 -4.11
CA GLU A 106 8.35 12.52 -4.18
C GLU A 106 7.58 11.43 -4.93
N ASP A 107 6.43 11.06 -4.38
CA ASP A 107 5.51 10.14 -5.02
C ASP A 107 4.16 10.79 -5.28
N SER A 108 3.52 10.37 -6.37
CA SER A 108 2.14 10.72 -6.66
C SER A 108 1.46 9.59 -7.43
N ARG A 109 0.17 9.41 -7.21
CA ARG A 109 -0.61 8.32 -7.79
C ARG A 109 -2.02 8.75 -8.12
N ILE A 110 -2.49 8.33 -9.29
CA ILE A 110 -3.90 8.36 -9.67
C ILE A 110 -4.34 6.92 -9.96
N SER A 111 -5.51 6.50 -9.51
CA SER A 111 -6.01 5.15 -9.72
C SER A 111 -7.51 5.11 -9.89
N VAL A 112 -7.97 4.24 -10.79
CA VAL A 112 -9.38 3.86 -10.87
C VAL A 112 -9.53 2.52 -10.17
N VAL A 113 -10.54 2.34 -9.33
CA VAL A 113 -10.79 1.10 -8.59
C VAL A 113 -12.13 0.53 -9.03
N GLY A 114 -12.10 -0.48 -9.89
CA GLY A 114 -13.29 -1.21 -10.32
C GLY A 114 -13.50 -2.48 -9.50
N ARG A 115 -14.74 -2.68 -9.04
CA ARG A 115 -15.22 -3.91 -8.41
C ARG A 115 -16.46 -4.36 -9.16
N ILE A 116 -16.44 -5.57 -9.72
CA ILE A 116 -17.50 -6.08 -10.59
C ILE A 116 -17.88 -7.49 -10.14
N GLY A 117 -19.15 -7.70 -9.80
CA GLY A 117 -19.67 -9.04 -9.53
C GLY A 117 -19.99 -9.79 -10.83
N PHE A 118 -19.62 -11.07 -10.92
CA PHE A 118 -20.02 -11.94 -12.03
C PHE A 118 -20.52 -13.29 -11.52
N GLY A 119 -21.51 -13.86 -12.20
CA GLY A 119 -22.23 -15.04 -11.70
C GLY A 119 -22.78 -14.82 -10.27
N GLU A 120 -22.95 -15.93 -9.55
CA GLU A 120 -23.48 -15.93 -8.18
C GLU A 120 -22.40 -15.73 -7.10
N THR A 121 -21.16 -16.12 -7.38
CA THR A 121 -20.07 -16.19 -6.38
C THR A 121 -18.80 -15.46 -6.79
N GLY A 122 -18.70 -15.03 -8.04
CA GLY A 122 -17.49 -14.41 -8.59
C GLY A 122 -17.44 -12.90 -8.39
N GLN A 123 -16.23 -12.38 -8.23
CA GLN A 123 -15.98 -10.95 -8.22
C GLN A 123 -14.60 -10.62 -8.78
N LEU A 124 -14.55 -9.55 -9.58
CA LEU A 124 -13.38 -9.05 -10.27
C LEU A 124 -12.99 -7.68 -9.69
N PHE A 125 -11.71 -7.52 -9.38
CA PHE A 125 -11.07 -6.27 -9.01
C PHE A 125 -10.15 -5.85 -10.14
N ILE A 126 -10.21 -4.58 -10.52
CA ILE A 126 -9.35 -3.99 -11.54
C ILE A 126 -8.91 -2.60 -11.09
N ILE A 127 -7.60 -2.38 -11.00
CA ILE A 127 -7.01 -1.16 -10.47
C ILE A 127 -5.92 -0.68 -11.43
N PRO A 128 -6.27 -0.03 -12.55
CA PRO A 128 -5.30 0.71 -13.33
C PRO A 128 -4.82 1.93 -12.53
N SER A 129 -3.55 2.24 -12.67
CA SER A 129 -2.89 3.32 -11.95
C SER A 129 -1.84 3.99 -12.82
N PHE A 130 -1.71 5.29 -12.61
CA PHE A 130 -0.62 6.11 -13.10
C PHE A 130 0.15 6.63 -11.89
N ARG A 131 1.47 6.58 -11.93
CA ARG A 131 2.34 6.95 -10.81
C ARG A 131 3.48 7.84 -11.29
N TYR A 132 3.92 8.70 -10.39
CA TYR A 132 5.18 9.41 -10.48
C TYR A 132 6.01 9.03 -9.26
N ASN A 133 7.28 8.69 -9.47
CA ASN A 133 8.27 8.60 -8.41
C ASN A 133 9.56 9.24 -8.92
N GLY A 134 10.02 10.29 -8.25
CA GLY A 134 11.25 10.98 -8.63
C GLY A 134 11.82 11.75 -7.45
N GLU A 135 13.12 11.97 -7.49
CA GLU A 135 13.79 12.88 -6.56
C GLU A 135 13.27 14.30 -6.73
N ASP A 136 13.41 15.11 -5.68
CA ASP A 136 13.11 16.54 -5.74
C ASP A 136 13.83 17.18 -6.95
N ASP A 137 13.12 18.05 -7.65
CA ASP A 137 13.56 18.67 -8.93
C ASP A 137 13.89 17.71 -10.10
N ALA A 138 13.56 16.41 -10.01
CA ALA A 138 13.66 15.52 -11.16
C ALA A 138 12.66 15.88 -12.28
N LYS A 139 13.04 15.60 -13.53
CA LYS A 139 12.15 15.82 -14.68
C LYS A 139 10.88 14.99 -14.53
N THR A 140 9.74 15.66 -14.36
CA THR A 140 8.45 15.00 -14.10
C THR A 140 8.04 14.01 -15.19
N SER A 141 8.52 14.15 -16.43
CA SER A 141 8.23 13.20 -17.52
C SER A 141 8.88 11.83 -17.32
N ASP A 142 10.04 11.80 -16.67
CA ASP A 142 10.96 10.67 -16.70
C ASP A 142 10.82 9.79 -15.44
N GLY A 143 10.07 10.28 -14.44
CA GLY A 143 9.64 9.55 -13.24
C GLY A 143 8.28 8.85 -13.35
N ARG A 144 7.66 8.81 -14.55
CA ARG A 144 6.28 8.33 -14.75
C ARG A 144 6.23 6.84 -15.04
N THR A 145 5.37 6.13 -14.32
CA THR A 145 5.02 4.73 -14.59
C THR A 145 3.52 4.54 -14.66
N TRP A 146 3.09 3.49 -15.35
CA TRP A 146 1.71 3.06 -15.35
C TRP A 146 1.64 1.57 -15.02
N GLY A 147 0.50 1.13 -14.51
CA GLY A 147 0.30 -0.27 -14.26
C GLY A 147 -1.12 -0.62 -13.87
N ILE A 148 -1.39 -1.91 -13.83
CA ILE A 148 -2.70 -2.47 -13.53
C ILE A 148 -2.54 -3.64 -12.57
N LEU A 149 -3.36 -3.63 -11.52
CA LEU A 149 -3.62 -4.80 -10.70
C LEU A 149 -4.99 -5.34 -11.06
N ALA A 150 -5.09 -6.64 -11.34
CA ALA A 150 -6.36 -7.30 -11.55
C ALA A 150 -6.42 -8.60 -10.75
N ALA A 151 -7.55 -8.88 -10.11
CA ALA A 151 -7.74 -10.12 -9.36
C ALA A 151 -9.19 -10.59 -9.49
N ALA A 152 -9.36 -11.88 -9.77
CA ALA A 152 -10.65 -12.53 -9.71
C ALA A 152 -10.66 -13.47 -8.50
N PHE A 153 -11.74 -13.46 -7.74
CA PHE A 153 -11.94 -14.44 -6.67
C PHE A 153 -13.36 -14.96 -6.68
N TRP A 154 -13.49 -16.18 -6.15
CA TRP A 154 -14.75 -16.86 -5.98
C TRP A 154 -14.95 -17.17 -4.51
N ARG A 155 -16.20 -17.03 -4.07
CA ARG A 155 -16.64 -17.58 -2.79
C ARG A 155 -16.65 -19.10 -2.87
N ILE A 156 -15.59 -19.72 -2.34
CA ILE A 156 -15.43 -21.18 -2.31
C ILE A 156 -16.36 -21.78 -1.26
N ASN A 157 -16.48 -21.12 -0.11
CA ASN A 157 -17.43 -21.43 0.95
C ASN A 157 -17.77 -20.11 1.69
N PRO A 158 -18.67 -20.10 2.70
CA PRO A 158 -19.06 -18.87 3.41
C PRO A 158 -17.89 -18.10 4.03
N ASP A 159 -16.79 -18.77 4.36
CA ASP A 159 -15.66 -18.22 5.09
C ASP A 159 -14.42 -18.00 4.23
N LEU A 160 -14.39 -18.49 2.99
CA LEU A 160 -13.22 -18.47 2.11
C LEU A 160 -13.55 -17.93 0.73
N ASN A 161 -12.88 -16.84 0.37
CA ASN A 161 -12.79 -16.31 -0.97
C ASN A 161 -11.36 -16.48 -1.46
N LEU A 162 -11.22 -17.02 -2.66
CA LEU A 162 -9.92 -17.33 -3.24
C LEU A 162 -9.93 -17.10 -4.74
N GLY A 163 -8.82 -16.62 -5.27
CA GLY A 163 -8.54 -16.71 -6.69
C GLY A 163 -7.23 -16.06 -7.11
N PRO A 164 -6.92 -16.15 -8.41
CA PRO A 164 -5.72 -15.60 -8.98
C PRO A 164 -5.86 -14.11 -9.26
N GLY A 165 -4.73 -13.44 -9.24
CA GLY A 165 -4.57 -12.09 -9.76
C GLY A 165 -3.21 -11.90 -10.41
N ILE A 166 -3.03 -10.72 -10.96
CA ILE A 166 -1.84 -10.32 -11.69
C ILE A 166 -1.61 -8.83 -11.50
N GLY A 167 -0.34 -8.46 -11.34
CA GLY A 167 0.14 -7.09 -11.46
C GLY A 167 1.00 -6.95 -12.70
N VAL A 168 0.75 -5.90 -13.48
CA VAL A 168 1.54 -5.53 -14.67
C VAL A 168 1.88 -4.06 -14.56
N PHE A 169 3.16 -3.71 -14.49
CA PHE A 169 3.64 -2.35 -14.32
C PHE A 169 4.78 -2.05 -15.28
N SER A 170 4.76 -0.88 -15.92
CA SER A 170 5.94 -0.35 -16.60
C SER A 170 7.04 -0.07 -15.59
N ARG A 171 8.29 -0.08 -16.04
CA ARG A 171 9.44 0.37 -15.27
C ARG A 171 9.81 1.79 -15.70
N LEU A 172 10.68 2.46 -14.93
CA LEU A 172 11.20 3.77 -15.30
C LEU A 172 12.12 3.69 -16.52
N GLU A 173 12.90 2.62 -16.58
CA GLU A 173 13.65 2.20 -17.76
C GLU A 173 12.86 1.17 -18.58
N ASP A 174 13.46 0.72 -19.68
CA ASP A 174 12.84 -0.24 -20.58
C ASP A 174 12.40 -1.54 -19.89
N GLY A 175 11.12 -1.87 -20.06
CA GLY A 175 10.57 -3.16 -19.69
C GLY A 175 9.23 -3.09 -18.97
N THR A 176 8.76 -4.27 -18.57
CA THR A 176 7.51 -4.43 -17.84
C THR A 176 7.70 -5.48 -16.78
N ARG A 177 7.24 -5.17 -15.57
CA ARG A 177 7.21 -6.10 -14.46
C ARG A 177 5.85 -6.78 -14.42
N VAL A 178 5.85 -8.11 -14.48
CA VAL A 178 4.65 -8.94 -14.32
C VAL A 178 4.84 -9.82 -13.10
N PHE A 179 3.85 -9.86 -12.21
CA PHE A 179 3.89 -10.73 -11.03
C PHE A 179 2.51 -11.32 -10.72
N PRO A 180 2.44 -12.60 -10.32
CA PRO A 180 1.19 -13.21 -9.89
C PRO A 180 0.78 -12.66 -8.53
N ILE A 181 -0.53 -12.64 -8.28
CA ILE A 181 -1.12 -12.28 -7.00
C ILE A 181 -2.01 -13.44 -6.57
N LEU A 182 -1.91 -13.83 -5.31
CA LEU A 182 -2.93 -14.67 -4.70
C LEU A 182 -3.92 -13.73 -4.01
N ALA A 183 -5.16 -13.68 -4.50
CA ALA A 183 -6.24 -13.02 -3.81
C ALA A 183 -6.87 -14.04 -2.86
N ILE A 184 -6.63 -13.84 -1.57
CA ILE A 184 -7.21 -14.66 -0.51
C ILE A 184 -7.95 -13.76 0.46
N ASP A 185 -9.07 -14.25 0.94
CA ASP A 185 -9.66 -13.77 2.17
C ASP A 185 -10.41 -14.90 2.85
N TRP A 186 -9.90 -15.25 4.03
CA TRP A 186 -10.26 -16.46 4.74
C TRP A 186 -10.50 -16.19 6.21
N ASN A 187 -11.74 -16.36 6.66
CA ASN A 187 -12.04 -16.47 8.09
C ASN A 187 -11.72 -17.87 8.53
N ILE A 188 -10.56 -18.00 9.16
CA ILE A 188 -10.16 -19.25 9.79
C ILE A 188 -11.09 -19.52 10.98
N THR A 189 -11.50 -18.45 11.69
CA THR A 189 -12.50 -18.48 12.77
C THR A 189 -13.25 -17.14 12.82
N GLU A 190 -14.23 -17.00 13.73
CA GLU A 190 -14.90 -15.71 13.99
C GLU A 190 -13.96 -14.55 14.38
N LYS A 191 -12.74 -14.86 14.84
CA LYS A 191 -11.76 -13.85 15.27
C LYS A 191 -10.53 -13.77 14.37
N TRP A 192 -10.20 -14.83 13.64
CA TRP A 192 -8.99 -14.91 12.82
C TRP A 192 -9.33 -14.81 11.35
N ASN A 193 -8.72 -13.85 10.67
CA ASN A 193 -8.84 -13.62 9.24
C ASN A 193 -7.46 -13.58 8.58
N LEU A 194 -7.28 -14.31 7.48
CA LEU A 194 -6.11 -14.20 6.61
C LEU A 194 -6.55 -13.58 5.28
N GLY A 195 -5.95 -12.46 4.91
CA GLY A 195 -6.37 -11.73 3.72
C GLY A 195 -5.20 -11.13 2.94
N THR A 196 -5.43 -10.91 1.65
CA THR A 196 -4.59 -10.08 0.79
C THR A 196 -4.94 -8.62 1.05
N GLY A 197 -4.06 -7.93 1.77
CA GLY A 197 -4.28 -6.54 2.19
C GLY A 197 -3.89 -5.51 1.13
N ARG A 198 -4.45 -4.31 1.25
CA ARG A 198 -3.87 -3.11 0.63
C ARG A 198 -2.55 -2.79 1.33
N GLY A 199 -1.60 -2.25 0.57
CA GLY A 199 -0.34 -1.76 1.08
C GLY A 199 -0.50 -0.79 2.28
N LEU A 200 0.44 -0.79 3.24
CA LEU A 200 0.81 0.36 4.05
C LEU A 200 1.28 1.46 3.08
N ALA A 201 0.75 2.66 3.23
CA ALA A 201 1.18 3.87 2.50
C ALA A 201 1.31 3.68 0.96
N ALA A 202 2.31 4.32 0.34
CA ALA A 202 2.52 4.46 -1.11
C ALA A 202 2.95 3.18 -1.87
N SER A 203 2.97 2.02 -1.23
CA SER A 203 3.53 0.78 -1.79
C SER A 203 2.85 0.26 -3.08
N GLN A 204 3.61 -0.56 -3.83
CA GLN A 204 3.24 -0.98 -5.20
C GLN A 204 2.57 -2.36 -5.32
N GLY A 205 2.68 -3.23 -4.31
CA GLY A 205 2.21 -4.62 -4.38
C GLY A 205 1.28 -5.03 -3.22
N PRO A 206 0.45 -6.07 -3.41
CA PRO A 206 -0.38 -6.60 -2.32
C PRO A 206 0.49 -7.34 -1.29
N GLY A 207 0.14 -7.18 -0.01
CA GLY A 207 0.73 -7.94 1.09
C GLY A 207 -0.22 -9.01 1.62
N LEU A 208 0.28 -9.88 2.49
CA LEU A 208 -0.54 -10.81 3.27
C LEU A 208 -0.67 -10.30 4.69
N THR A 209 -1.88 -10.38 5.24
CA THR A 209 -2.17 -9.97 6.61
C THR A 209 -2.95 -11.06 7.32
N LEU A 210 -2.43 -11.51 8.46
CA LEU A 210 -3.17 -12.31 9.42
C LEU A 210 -3.68 -11.40 10.54
N SER A 211 -4.99 -11.31 10.70
CA SER A 211 -5.65 -10.42 11.67
C SER A 211 -6.37 -11.22 12.75
N TYR A 212 -6.31 -10.73 13.99
CA TYR A 212 -7.06 -11.21 15.15
C TYR A 212 -7.96 -10.10 15.70
N LYS A 213 -9.27 -10.33 15.69
CA LYS A 213 -10.29 -9.43 16.21
C LYS A 213 -10.49 -9.64 17.71
N PHE A 214 -10.03 -8.69 18.53
CA PHE A 214 -10.25 -8.71 19.98
C PHE A 214 -11.70 -8.39 20.31
N ASN A 215 -12.24 -7.36 19.67
CA ASN A 215 -13.63 -6.90 19.81
C ASN A 215 -14.04 -6.12 18.56
N ASN A 216 -15.22 -5.49 18.58
CA ASN A 216 -15.75 -4.75 17.43
C ASN A 216 -14.99 -3.45 17.08
N ARG A 217 -14.05 -3.01 17.92
CA ARG A 217 -13.27 -1.78 17.74
C ARG A 217 -11.78 -2.01 17.62
N TRP A 218 -11.27 -3.16 18.07
CA TRP A 218 -9.85 -3.45 18.13
C TRP A 218 -9.52 -4.77 17.45
N SER A 219 -8.55 -4.72 16.55
CA SER A 219 -7.87 -5.90 16.02
C SER A 219 -6.37 -5.70 16.06
N MET A 220 -5.62 -6.79 16.15
CA MET A 220 -4.18 -6.78 15.87
C MET A 220 -3.92 -7.67 14.67
N GLY A 221 -2.75 -7.53 14.04
CA GLY A 221 -2.38 -8.42 12.96
C GLY A 221 -0.88 -8.51 12.76
N LEU A 222 -0.48 -9.48 11.95
CA LEU A 222 0.85 -9.63 11.39
C LEU A 222 0.73 -9.44 9.88
N ALA A 223 1.47 -8.50 9.31
CA ALA A 223 1.45 -8.22 7.89
C ALA A 223 2.87 -8.34 7.29
N GLY A 224 2.97 -9.00 6.15
CA GLY A 224 4.22 -9.18 5.41
C GLY A 224 4.03 -8.90 3.93
N ARG A 225 5.07 -8.37 3.28
CA ARG A 225 5.01 -7.98 1.86
C ARG A 225 6.40 -7.84 1.26
N TYR A 226 6.45 -7.82 -0.07
CA TYR A 226 7.63 -7.44 -0.83
C TYR A 226 7.46 -6.02 -1.37
N GLU A 227 8.39 -5.14 -1.07
CA GLU A 227 8.44 -3.77 -1.58
C GLU A 227 9.61 -3.59 -2.54
N ARG A 228 9.36 -2.82 -3.60
CA ARG A 228 10.37 -2.40 -4.57
C ARG A 228 9.90 -1.08 -5.16
N ILE A 229 10.66 -0.04 -4.92
CA ILE A 229 10.37 1.33 -5.33
C ILE A 229 11.51 1.74 -6.25
N GLU A 230 11.17 2.04 -7.50
CA GLU A 230 12.08 2.66 -8.47
C GLU A 230 11.69 4.13 -8.59
N PHE A 231 12.66 5.03 -8.56
CA PHE A 231 12.47 6.47 -8.69
C PHE A 231 13.54 7.10 -9.59
N ARG A 232 13.15 8.14 -10.33
CA ARG A 232 14.02 8.90 -11.22
C ARG A 232 14.85 9.88 -10.40
N LEU A 233 16.16 9.92 -10.61
CA LEU A 233 17.06 10.87 -9.95
C LEU A 233 17.00 12.24 -10.63
N ASN A 234 17.35 13.29 -9.89
CA ASN A 234 17.38 14.64 -10.44
C ASN A 234 18.53 14.82 -11.45
N GLU A 235 18.56 15.97 -12.11
CA GLU A 235 19.54 16.26 -13.17
C GLU A 235 20.84 16.91 -12.65
N GLU A 236 20.87 17.28 -11.37
CA GLU A 236 21.94 18.07 -10.77
C GLU A 236 22.81 17.26 -9.79
N GLY A 237 22.36 16.05 -9.42
CA GLY A 237 23.03 15.17 -8.48
C GLY A 237 24.17 14.34 -9.08
N ALA A 238 24.69 13.40 -8.27
CA ALA A 238 25.84 12.57 -8.63
C ALA A 238 25.59 11.66 -9.85
N THR A 239 24.33 11.27 -10.09
CA THR A 239 23.90 10.46 -11.24
C THR A 239 22.72 11.13 -11.95
N PRO A 240 22.98 12.18 -12.76
CA PRO A 240 21.93 12.93 -13.45
C PRO A 240 20.98 12.03 -14.24
N GLY A 241 19.69 12.15 -13.97
CA GLY A 241 18.64 11.40 -14.69
C GLY A 241 18.72 9.89 -14.50
N GLY A 242 19.51 9.38 -13.54
CA GLY A 242 19.61 7.95 -13.24
C GLY A 242 18.36 7.38 -12.57
N VAL A 243 18.45 6.12 -12.14
CA VAL A 243 17.37 5.44 -11.40
C VAL A 243 17.91 4.91 -10.08
N GLY A 244 17.27 5.33 -8.99
CA GLY A 244 17.41 4.72 -7.69
C GLY A 244 16.37 3.61 -7.50
N GLU A 245 16.76 2.55 -6.82
CA GLU A 245 15.89 1.45 -6.41
C GLU A 245 16.08 1.12 -4.94
N ASP A 246 15.00 1.09 -4.17
CA ASP A 246 14.95 0.52 -2.82
C ASP A 246 14.01 -0.69 -2.81
N ARG A 247 14.51 -1.83 -2.33
CA ARG A 247 13.73 -3.06 -2.17
C ARG A 247 13.90 -3.64 -0.78
N SER A 248 12.82 -4.17 -0.23
CA SER A 248 12.84 -4.86 1.06
C SER A 248 11.64 -5.78 1.26
N PHE A 249 11.68 -6.56 2.34
CA PHE A 249 10.56 -7.34 2.84
C PHE A 249 10.14 -6.85 4.24
N PRO A 250 9.20 -5.90 4.34
CA PRO A 250 8.64 -5.49 5.62
C PRO A 250 7.78 -6.59 6.26
N LEU A 251 8.05 -6.86 7.54
CA LEU A 251 7.23 -7.71 8.41
C LEU A 251 6.82 -6.92 9.66
N VAL A 252 5.53 -6.65 9.80
CA VAL A 252 5.01 -5.74 10.85
C VAL A 252 3.91 -6.38 11.69
N LEU A 253 3.90 -6.03 12.97
CA LEU A 253 2.74 -6.15 13.82
C LEU A 253 1.89 -4.88 13.69
N THR A 254 0.58 -5.04 13.67
CA THR A 254 -0.40 -3.95 13.54
C THR A 254 -1.37 -3.94 14.71
N ALA A 255 -1.82 -2.76 15.10
CA ALA A 255 -2.87 -2.52 16.06
C ALA A 255 -3.87 -1.54 15.45
N ASN A 256 -5.05 -2.04 15.09
CA ASN A 256 -6.09 -1.29 14.42
C ASN A 256 -7.17 -0.92 15.43
N TRP A 257 -7.52 0.36 15.46
CA TRP A 257 -8.60 0.91 16.25
C TRP A 257 -9.63 1.57 15.36
N GLN A 258 -10.86 1.07 15.42
CA GLN A 258 -11.98 1.55 14.64
C GLN A 258 -13.16 1.88 15.57
N PRO A 259 -13.16 3.09 16.18
CA PRO A 259 -14.17 3.46 17.16
C PRO A 259 -15.58 3.58 16.57
N ASN A 260 -15.67 3.88 15.27
CA ASN A 260 -16.90 4.00 14.49
C ASN A 260 -16.60 3.69 13.00
N PRO A 261 -17.59 3.71 12.09
CA PRO A 261 -17.38 3.42 10.67
C PRO A 261 -16.56 4.43 9.90
N ILE A 262 -16.56 5.68 10.36
CA ILE A 262 -15.95 6.79 9.68
C ILE A 262 -14.45 6.75 9.94
N VAL A 263 -14.03 6.51 11.18
CA VAL A 263 -12.65 6.64 11.62
C VAL A 263 -12.01 5.27 11.79
N GLY A 264 -10.90 5.02 11.09
CA GLY A 264 -9.96 3.94 11.37
C GLY A 264 -8.56 4.50 11.64
N LEU A 265 -7.93 4.05 12.72
CA LEU A 265 -6.52 4.31 13.02
C LEU A 265 -5.77 2.99 13.05
N ASN A 266 -4.54 2.96 12.54
CA ASN A 266 -3.67 1.79 12.62
C ASN A 266 -2.28 2.24 13.05
N LEU A 267 -1.72 1.55 14.04
CA LEU A 267 -0.33 1.68 14.44
C LEU A 267 0.41 0.41 14.06
N PHE A 268 1.64 0.54 13.60
CA PHE A 268 2.45 -0.62 13.26
C PHE A 268 3.89 -0.45 13.71
N ALA A 269 4.53 -1.59 14.00
CA ALA A 269 5.95 -1.70 14.28
C ALA A 269 6.46 -3.06 13.77
N GLY A 270 7.69 -3.09 13.28
CA GLY A 270 8.24 -4.28 12.66
C GLY A 270 9.67 -4.09 12.20
N ILE A 271 10.03 -4.87 11.19
CA ILE A 271 11.38 -4.93 10.65
C ILE A 271 11.33 -5.07 9.13
N GLU A 272 12.23 -4.38 8.43
CA GLU A 272 12.52 -4.61 7.03
C GLU A 272 13.66 -5.63 6.88
N LEU A 273 13.45 -6.64 6.04
CA LEU A 273 14.36 -7.76 5.86
C LEU A 273 14.83 -7.85 4.42
N GLY A 274 16.06 -8.31 4.20
CA GLY A 274 16.61 -8.56 2.86
C GLY A 274 16.64 -7.30 1.99
N GLY A 275 17.03 -6.20 2.61
CA GLY A 275 17.10 -4.88 2.00
C GLY A 275 18.19 -4.78 0.94
N LYS A 276 17.92 -4.04 -0.14
CA LYS A 276 18.96 -3.64 -1.09
C LYS A 276 18.65 -2.28 -1.71
N LEU A 277 19.69 -1.48 -1.84
CA LEU A 277 19.72 -0.26 -2.63
C LEU A 277 20.43 -0.52 -3.96
N LYS A 278 19.92 0.06 -5.05
CA LYS A 278 20.62 0.10 -6.34
C LYS A 278 20.63 1.49 -6.92
N LEU A 279 21.72 1.81 -7.57
CA LEU A 279 21.92 3.02 -8.34
C LEU A 279 22.26 2.66 -9.79
N LYS A 280 21.51 3.22 -10.72
CA LYS A 280 21.71 3.04 -12.16
C LYS A 280 21.80 4.37 -12.89
N ASN A 281 22.51 4.38 -14.01
CA ASN A 281 22.51 5.53 -14.92
C ASN A 281 21.25 5.57 -15.80
N GLU A 282 21.14 6.61 -16.63
CA GLU A 282 20.05 6.81 -17.60
C GLU A 282 19.98 5.73 -18.72
N PHE A 283 20.99 4.86 -18.82
CA PHE A 283 21.06 3.77 -19.79
C PHE A 283 20.71 2.40 -19.16
N ASP A 284 20.13 2.39 -17.95
CA ASP A 284 19.84 1.20 -17.12
C ASP A 284 21.09 0.38 -16.70
N GLU A 285 22.29 0.95 -16.84
CA GLU A 285 23.53 0.30 -16.39
C GLU A 285 23.71 0.48 -14.88
N LEU A 286 24.05 -0.62 -14.20
CA LEU A 286 24.27 -0.63 -12.74
C LEU A 286 25.58 0.10 -12.40
N LEU A 287 25.49 1.13 -11.58
CA LEU A 287 26.63 1.88 -11.07
C LEU A 287 27.08 1.37 -9.70
N ALA A 288 26.12 1.16 -8.80
CA ALA A 288 26.36 0.66 -7.45
C ALA A 288 25.15 -0.15 -6.94
N GLU A 289 25.40 -1.13 -6.08
CA GLU A 289 24.36 -1.80 -5.31
C GLU A 289 24.88 -2.21 -3.94
N SER A 290 24.10 -2.03 -2.89
CA SER A 290 24.46 -2.53 -1.56
C SER A 290 23.24 -3.19 -0.94
N ASP A 291 23.42 -4.40 -0.40
CA ASP A 291 22.48 -4.95 0.57
C ASP A 291 22.58 -4.13 1.88
N TYR A 292 21.54 -4.15 2.71
CA TYR A 292 21.52 -3.49 4.01
C TYR A 292 20.95 -4.37 5.12
N ASP A 293 21.46 -4.13 6.32
CA ASP A 293 21.09 -4.86 7.52
C ASP A 293 19.61 -4.64 7.89
N PRO A 294 18.97 -5.63 8.55
CA PRO A 294 17.58 -5.50 8.96
C PRO A 294 17.29 -4.23 9.77
N ALA A 295 16.35 -3.42 9.28
CA ALA A 295 16.03 -2.11 9.86
C ALA A 295 14.70 -2.15 10.62
N ALA A 296 14.64 -1.57 11.81
CA ALA A 296 13.38 -1.44 12.54
C ALA A 296 12.49 -0.39 11.87
N ILE A 297 11.20 -0.68 11.73
CA ILE A 297 10.22 0.26 11.19
C ILE A 297 9.06 0.45 12.14
N PHE A 298 8.52 1.67 12.19
CA PHE A 298 7.34 1.99 12.96
C PHE A 298 6.58 3.16 12.33
N GLY A 299 5.28 3.21 12.57
CA GLY A 299 4.46 4.25 11.97
C GLY A 299 3.00 4.12 12.31
N GLY A 300 2.21 4.94 11.63
CA GLY A 300 0.77 4.95 11.78
C GLY A 300 0.07 5.39 10.52
N THR A 301 -1.15 4.91 10.34
CA THR A 301 -2.05 5.33 9.28
C THR A 301 -3.42 5.69 9.85
N PHE A 302 -4.14 6.53 9.12
CA PHE A 302 -5.54 6.82 9.39
C PHE A 302 -6.37 6.65 8.11
N GLU A 303 -7.65 6.36 8.27
CA GLU A 303 -8.65 6.34 7.21
C GLU A 303 -9.92 7.02 7.73
N LEU A 304 -10.46 7.95 6.95
CA LEU A 304 -11.74 8.63 7.15
C LEU A 304 -12.66 8.30 5.98
N ARG A 305 -13.84 7.73 6.26
CA ARG A 305 -14.84 7.37 5.24
C ARG A 305 -16.20 7.97 5.52
N PHE A 306 -16.79 8.70 4.56
CA PHE A 306 -18.06 9.42 4.73
C PHE A 306 -18.94 9.40 3.49
#